data_AF-A0A1F7HC48-F1
#
_entry.id   AF-A0A1F7HC48-F1
#
_cell.length_a   1.000
_cell.length_b   1.000
_cell.length_c   1.000
_cell.angle_alpha   90.00
_cell.angle_beta   90.00
_cell.angle_gamma   90.00
#
_symmetry.space_group_name_H-M   'P 1'
#
loop_
_entity.id
_entity.type
_entity.pdbx_description
1 polymer ?
#
loop_
_entity_poly.entity_id
_entity_poly.type
_entity_poly.pdbx_seq_one_letter_code
_entity_poly.pdbx_strand_id
1 'polypeptide(L)' 'MNRLIGQLEGIRRMINGRRKPDDIVQQIMAARQALTRIGMIVLKEEISKTSKPNQQKRIDKMLEQIFRV' A
#
# COMPACT_ATOMS: atom_id res chain seq x y z
N MET A 1 0.23 4.82 -8.42
CA MET A 1 1.54 5.39 -8.02
C MET A 1 1.49 6.89 -7.74
N ASN A 2 1.05 7.73 -8.68
CA ASN A 2 1.04 9.21 -8.54
C ASN A 2 0.39 9.73 -7.23
N ARG A 3 -0.70 9.11 -6.78
CA ARG A 3 -1.36 9.46 -5.52
C ARG A 3 -0.46 9.24 -4.29
N LEU A 4 0.29 8.14 -4.24
CA LEU A 4 1.22 7.86 -3.13
C LEU A 4 2.38 8.85 -3.14
N ILE A 5 2.92 9.17 -4.32
CA ILE A 5 3.99 10.18 -4.46
C ILE A 5 3.50 11.53 -3.92
N GLY A 6 2.30 11.97 -4.31
CA GLY A 6 1.70 13.21 -3.78
C GLY A 6 1.50 13.19 -2.26
N GLN A 7 1.18 12.02 -1.70
CA GLN A 7 1.03 11.84 -0.25
C GLN A 7 2.38 11.92 0.49
N LEU A 8 3.43 11.29 -0.04
CA LEU A 8 4.80 11.39 0.50
C LEU A 8 5.32 12.83 0.44
N GLU A 9 5.03 13.53 -0.65
CA GLU A 9 5.31 14.96 -0.79
C GLU A 9 4.56 15.82 0.23
N GLY A 10 3.30 15.46 0.52
CA GLY A 10 2.51 16.06 1.60
C GLY A 10 3.17 15.87 2.96
N ILE A 11 3.57 14.64 3.29
CA ILE A 11 4.26 14.31 4.55
C ILE A 11 5.56 15.11 4.68
N ARG A 12 6.37 15.19 3.61
CA ARG A 12 7.59 16.01 3.58
C ARG A 12 7.31 17.47 3.93
N ARG A 13 6.27 18.06 3.34
CA ARG A 13 5.84 19.45 3.66
C ARG A 13 5.37 19.59 5.11
N MET A 14 4.67 18.60 5.66
CA MET A 14 4.21 18.63 7.06
C MET A 14 5.36 18.59 8.05
N ILE A 15 6.38 17.78 7.79
CA ILE A 15 7.61 17.71 8.60
C ILE A 15 8.34 19.06 8.57
N ASN A 16 8.57 19.60 7.37
CA ASN A 16 9.26 20.89 7.21
C ASN A 16 8.47 22.06 7.81
N GLY A 17 7.13 22.00 7.74
CA GLY A 17 6.22 22.98 8.30
C GLY A 17 5.93 22.83 9.79
N ARG A 18 6.61 21.91 10.50
CA ARG A 18 6.44 21.64 11.95
C ARG A 18 4.98 21.40 12.35
N ARG A 19 4.22 20.65 11.53
CA ARG A 19 2.88 20.16 11.88
C ARG A 19 2.94 19.27 13.13
N LYS A 20 1.80 19.06 13.77
CA LYS A 20 1.70 18.19 14.96
C LYS A 20 2.23 16.79 14.63
N PRO A 21 3.06 16.19 15.50
CA PRO A 21 3.58 14.84 15.29
C PRO A 21 2.49 13.80 15.01
N ASP A 22 1.36 13.87 15.73
CA ASP A 22 0.24 12.93 15.56
C ASP A 22 -0.37 12.99 14.16
N ASP A 23 -0.55 14.19 13.61
CA ASP A 23 -1.04 14.38 12.23
C ASP A 23 -0.06 13.79 11.21
N ILE A 24 1.25 13.97 11.44
CA ILE A 24 2.30 13.44 10.56
C ILE A 24 2.29 11.91 10.61
N VAL A 25 2.21 11.32 11.81
CA VAL A 25 2.15 9.87 12.01
C VAL A 25 0.93 9.27 11.33
N GLN A 26 -0.25 9.91 11.45
CA GLN A 26 -1.46 9.46 10.75
C GLN A 26 -1.26 9.43 9.22
N GLN A 27 -0.64 10.46 8.64
CA GLN A 27 -0.38 10.47 7.20
C GLN A 27 0.64 9.41 6.78
N ILE A 28 1.67 9.16 7.60
CA ILE A 28 2.63 8.07 7.38
C ILE A 28 1.92 6.72 7.40
N MET A 29 1.01 6.48 8.35
CA MET A 29 0.23 5.24 8.41
C MET A 29 -0.63 5.05 7.16
N ALA A 30 -1.28 6.12 6.68
CA ALA A 30 -2.07 6.08 5.46
C ALA A 30 -1.20 5.81 4.22
N ALA A 31 -0.02 6.41 4.13
CA ALA A 31 0.93 6.17 3.04
C ALA A 31 1.45 4.72 3.05
N ARG A 32 1.77 4.19 4.25
CA ARG A 32 2.14 2.77 4.44
C ARG A 32 1.05 1.85 3.90
N GLN A 33 -0.21 2.08 4.26
CA GLN A 33 -1.32 1.24 3.80
C GLN A 33 -1.51 1.32 2.27
N ALA A 34 -1.33 2.50 1.68
CA ALA A 34 -1.37 2.66 0.23
C ALA A 34 -0.21 1.91 -0.47
N LEU A 35 1.00 1.95 0.09
CA LEU A 35 2.14 1.20 -0.43
C LEU A 35 1.90 -0.31 -0.34
N THR A 36 1.35 -0.79 0.79
CA THR A 36 0.98 -2.20 0.95
C THR A 36 0.01 -2.66 -0.12
N ARG A 37 -1.03 -1.86 -0.43
CA ARG A 37 -1.97 -2.17 -1.51
C ARG A 37 -1.30 -2.27 -2.88
N ILE A 38 -0.36 -1.37 -3.17
CA ILE A 38 0.41 -1.42 -4.44
C ILE A 38 1.23 -2.70 -4.52
N GLY A 39 1.94 -3.07 -3.44
CA GLY A 39 2.70 -4.31 -3.39
C GLY A 39 1.82 -5.55 -3.63
N MET A 40 0.61 -5.56 -3.06
CA MET A 40 -0.35 -6.63 -3.30
C MET A 40 -0.79 -6.71 -4.78
N ILE A 41 -1.03 -5.58 -5.44
CA ILE A 41 -1.41 -5.56 -6.86
C ILE A 41 -0.30 -6.13 -7.74
N VAL A 42 0.95 -5.70 -7.51
CA VAL A 42 2.12 -6.19 -8.26
C VAL A 42 2.28 -7.70 -8.07
N LEU A 43 2.14 -8.19 -6.83
CA LEU A 43 2.25 -9.61 -6.53
C LEU A 43 1.08 -10.43 -7.11
N LYS A 44 -0.14 -9.90 -7.09
CA LYS A 44 -1.30 -10.54 -7.76
C LYS A 44 -1.08 -10.67 -9.26
N GLU A 45 -0.51 -9.65 -9.90
CA GLU A 45 -0.21 -9.68 -11.33
C GLU A 45 0.76 -10.83 -11.67
N GLU A 46 1.88 -10.95 -10.95
CA GLU A 46 2.86 -12.02 -11.20
C GLU A 46 2.31 -13.42 -10.90
N ILE A 47 1.53 -13.56 -9.84
CA ILE A 47 0.93 -14.86 -9.53
C ILE A 47 -0.15 -15.23 -10.56
N SER A 48 -0.91 -14.27 -11.08
CA SER A 48 -1.90 -14.53 -12.13
C SER A 48 -1.29 -15.02 -13.44
N LYS A 49 -0.05 -14.61 -13.75
CA LYS A 49 0.70 -15.07 -14.93
C LYS A 49 1.16 -16.53 -14.83
N THR A 50 1.30 -17.04 -13.60
CA THR A 50 1.84 -18.39 -13.32
C THR A 50 0.80 -19.38 -12.82
N SER A 51 -0.41 -18.93 -12.47
CA SER A 51 -1.44 -19.74 -11.82
C SER A 51 -2.52 -20.24 -12.76
N LYS A 52 -3.03 -21.46 -12.52
CA LYS A 52 -4.24 -21.96 -13.19
C LYS A 52 -5.47 -21.16 -12.70
N PRO A 53 -6.51 -20.96 -13.54
CA PRO A 53 -7.68 -20.14 -13.19
C PRO A 53 -8.36 -20.52 -11.86
N ASN A 54 -8.33 -21.81 -11.51
CA ASN A 54 -8.96 -22.33 -10.30
C ASN A 54 -8.22 -21.97 -8.98
N GLN A 55 -6.97 -21.47 -9.06
CA GLN A 55 -6.15 -21.14 -7.88
C GLN A 55 -6.15 -19.65 -7.54
N GLN A 56 -6.60 -18.79 -8.46
CA GLN A 56 -6.53 -17.34 -8.31
C GLN A 56 -7.24 -16.83 -7.05
N LYS A 57 -8.46 -17.33 -6.78
CA LYS A 57 -9.24 -16.96 -5.59
C LYS A 57 -8.57 -17.35 -4.27
N ARG A 58 -7.82 -18.46 -4.23
CA ARG A 58 -7.11 -18.91 -3.02
C ARG A 58 -5.92 -18.00 -2.75
N ILE A 59 -5.21 -17.61 -3.80
CA ILE A 59 -4.06 -16.71 -3.74
C ILE A 59 -4.50 -15.33 -3.30
N ASP A 60 -5.59 -14.80 -3.86
CA ASP A 60 -6.15 -13.51 -3.46
C ASP A 60 -6.41 -13.43 -1.95
N LYS A 61 -7.08 -14.46 -1.39
CA LYS A 61 -7.34 -14.54 0.05
C LYS A 61 -6.06 -14.64 0.88
N MET A 62 -5.08 -15.40 0.40
CA MET A 62 -3.81 -15.58 1.11
C MET A 62 -3.01 -14.28 1.16
N LEU A 63 -3.02 -13.51 0.07
CA LEU A 63 -2.37 -12.20 0.01
C LEU A 63 -3.05 -11.19 0.94
N GLU A 64 -4.38 -11.16 0.98
CA GLU A 64 -5.12 -10.29 1.91
C GLU A 64 -4.79 -10.62 3.37
N GLN A 65 -4.64 -11.90 3.72
CA GLN A 65 -4.25 -12.32 5.08
C GLN A 65 -2.82 -11.91 5.46
N ILE A 66 -1.85 -12.03 4.54
CA ILE A 66 -0.44 -11.69 4.80
C ILE A 66 -0.27 -10.18 4.99
N PHE A 67 -0.92 -9.39 4.14
CA PHE A 67 -0.74 -7.94 4.13
C PHE A 67 -1.60 -7.20 5.16
N ARG A 68 -2.56 -7.88 5.82
CA ARG A 68 -3.45 -7.33 6.87
C ARG A 68 -3.98 -5.93 6.52
N VAL A 69 -4.48 -5.78 5.29
CA VAL A 69 -5.07 -4.51 4.81
C VAL A 69 -6.57 -4.51 5.05
#